data_AF-A0A9E0VJ03-F1
#
_entry.id   AF-A0A9E0VJ03-F1
#
_cell.length_a   1.000
_cell.length_b   1.000
_cell.length_c   1.000
_cell.angle_alpha   90.00
_cell.angle_beta   90.00
_cell.angle_gamma   90.00
#
_symmetry.space_group_name_H-M   'P 1'
#
loop_
_entity.id
_entity.type
_entity.pdbx_description
1 polymer ?
#
loop_
_entity_poly.entity_id
_entity_poly.type
_entity_poly.pdbx_seq_one_letter_code
_entity_poly.pdbx_strand_id
1 'polypeptide(L)'
;MKKRNLLATVCFLVLFSFNAMAQTTEIKPANPADVGSIDAIMKAVYDVISGDAGKPRDWDRFRSLFYKDARLIPSGKNAQTGIIGARALSPEDYVKRVEPVFAKDGFYEREKARRVEVYGNIAQVFSTYESFRSLSDKKPFMRGINSFQLLNDGQRWWVITIFWQAETPENPIPKKYLKSKK
;
A
#
# COMPACT_ATOMS: atom_id res chain seq x y z
N MET A 1 -29.02 46.69 61.17
CA MET A 1 -27.86 46.85 60.24
C MET A 1 -27.01 45.58 60.35
N LYS A 2 -26.66 44.76 59.36
CA LYS A 2 -26.85 44.65 57.90
C LYS A 2 -26.96 43.13 57.62
N LYS A 3 -27.90 42.70 56.78
CA LYS A 3 -28.06 41.30 56.32
C LYS A 3 -26.95 40.97 55.30
N ARG A 4 -26.28 39.81 55.42
CA ARG A 4 -25.39 39.27 54.38
C ARG A 4 -26.14 38.15 53.65
N ASN A 5 -26.51 38.42 52.40
CA ASN A 5 -27.06 37.45 51.47
C ASN A 5 -25.93 36.54 50.96
N LEU A 6 -26.10 35.23 51.08
CA LEU A 6 -25.23 34.23 50.46
C LEU A 6 -25.80 33.94 49.06
N LEU A 7 -25.22 34.53 48.02
CA LEU A 7 -25.53 34.17 46.63
C LEU A 7 -24.85 32.83 46.32
N ALA A 8 -25.67 31.81 46.01
CA ALA A 8 -25.21 30.55 45.46
C ALA A 8 -24.82 30.74 43.99
N THR A 9 -23.54 30.68 43.67
CA THR A 9 -23.06 30.62 42.29
C THR A 9 -23.09 29.17 41.82
N VAL A 10 -24.09 28.80 41.03
CA VAL A 10 -24.13 27.55 40.29
C VAL A 10 -23.30 27.74 39.01
N CYS A 11 -22.10 27.16 38.97
CA CYS A 11 -21.30 27.08 37.74
C CYS A 11 -21.87 25.96 36.85
N PHE A 12 -22.54 26.34 35.76
CA PHE A 12 -22.94 25.42 34.70
C PHE A 12 -21.73 25.16 33.78
N LEU A 13 -21.02 24.04 33.99
CA LEU A 13 -19.96 23.57 33.09
C LEU A 13 -20.62 22.93 31.85
N VAL A 14 -20.70 23.69 30.75
CA VAL A 14 -21.06 23.14 29.43
C VAL A 14 -19.82 22.45 28.87
N LEU A 15 -19.76 21.12 28.98
CA LEU A 15 -18.77 20.29 28.29
C LEU A 15 -19.09 20.29 26.79
N PHE A 16 -18.43 21.15 26.01
CA PHE A 16 -18.39 21.02 24.55
C PHE A 16 -17.50 19.82 24.20
N SER A 17 -18.12 18.68 23.94
CA SER A 17 -17.44 17.52 23.33
C SER A 17 -17.00 17.90 21.92
N PHE A 18 -15.71 18.16 21.73
CA PHE A 18 -15.09 18.21 20.41
C PHE A 18 -15.14 16.81 19.80
N ASN A 19 -16.17 16.53 19.00
CA ASN A 19 -16.13 15.40 18.08
C ASN A 19 -15.12 15.75 16.99
N ALA A 20 -13.91 15.20 17.09
CA ALA A 20 -12.97 15.18 15.99
C ALA A 20 -13.58 14.34 14.86
N MET A 21 -14.19 15.00 13.88
CA MET A 21 -14.53 14.33 12.62
C MET A 21 -13.21 13.92 11.97
N ALA A 22 -12.94 12.61 11.95
CA ALA A 22 -11.90 12.06 11.11
C ALA A 22 -12.21 12.49 9.67
N GLN A 23 -11.29 13.25 9.07
CA GLN A 23 -11.45 13.74 7.71
C GLN A 23 -11.24 12.55 6.77
N THR A 24 -12.33 11.91 6.34
CA THR A 24 -12.29 10.88 5.31
C THR A 24 -11.90 11.58 4.01
N THR A 25 -10.65 11.44 3.59
CA THR A 25 -10.23 11.90 2.26
C THR A 25 -11.08 11.18 1.23
N GLU A 26 -11.91 11.93 0.49
CA GLU A 26 -12.73 11.37 -0.58
C GLU A 26 -11.81 10.75 -1.64
N ILE A 27 -11.87 9.42 -1.81
CA ILE A 27 -11.02 8.71 -2.77
C ILE A 27 -11.55 9.04 -4.17
N LYS A 28 -10.71 9.66 -5.00
CA LYS A 28 -11.06 9.91 -6.40
C LYS A 28 -11.37 8.59 -7.12
N PRO A 29 -12.38 8.57 -8.01
CA PRO A 29 -12.65 7.39 -8.84
C PRO A 29 -11.39 6.96 -9.60
N ALA A 30 -11.15 5.65 -9.67
CA ALA A 30 -10.05 5.13 -10.47
C ALA A 30 -10.32 5.35 -11.96
N ASN A 31 -9.26 5.51 -12.73
CA ASN A 31 -9.35 5.41 -14.18
C ASN A 31 -9.85 3.99 -14.55
N PRO A 32 -10.96 3.84 -15.31
CA PRO A 32 -11.45 2.53 -15.72
C PRO A 32 -10.40 1.65 -16.41
N ALA A 33 -9.47 2.27 -17.14
CA ALA A 33 -8.38 1.57 -17.82
C ALA A 33 -7.37 0.93 -16.85
N ASP A 34 -7.28 1.41 -15.60
CA ASP A 34 -6.41 0.83 -14.58
C ASP A 34 -7.06 -0.38 -13.88
N VAL A 35 -8.38 -0.57 -13.98
CA VAL A 35 -9.11 -1.47 -13.05
C VAL A 35 -10.02 -2.47 -13.75
N GLY A 36 -10.10 -2.43 -15.08
CA GLY A 36 -10.93 -3.33 -15.87
C GLY A 36 -10.42 -4.78 -15.94
N SER A 37 -9.16 -5.04 -15.60
CA SER A 37 -8.58 -6.39 -15.62
C SER A 37 -7.49 -6.57 -14.56
N ILE A 38 -7.15 -7.82 -14.25
CA ILE A 38 -6.00 -8.16 -13.39
C ILE A 38 -4.71 -7.54 -13.97
N ASP A 39 -4.52 -7.62 -15.29
CA ASP A 39 -3.34 -7.08 -15.96
C ASP A 39 -3.24 -5.56 -15.82
N ALA A 40 -4.36 -4.87 -15.99
CA ALA A 40 -4.45 -3.42 -15.84
C ALA A 40 -4.10 -2.97 -14.42
N ILE A 41 -4.72 -3.58 -13.40
CA ILE A 41 -4.53 -3.14 -12.01
C ILE A 41 -3.13 -3.45 -11.51
N MET A 42 -2.56 -4.59 -11.90
CA MET A 42 -1.18 -4.94 -11.61
C MET A 42 -0.21 -3.93 -12.23
N LYS A 43 -0.41 -3.58 -13.51
CA LYS A 43 0.41 -2.55 -14.16
C LYS A 43 0.26 -1.20 -13.46
N ALA A 44 -0.96 -0.79 -13.11
CA ALA A 44 -1.23 0.47 -12.44
C ALA A 44 -0.54 0.58 -11.07
N VAL A 45 -0.54 -0.49 -10.28
CA VAL A 45 0.15 -0.52 -8.97
C VAL A 45 1.66 -0.33 -9.13
N TYR A 46 2.32 -1.06 -10.04
CA TYR A 46 3.76 -0.92 -10.27
C TYR A 46 4.13 0.45 -10.85
N ASP A 47 3.30 0.97 -11.75
CA ASP A 47 3.51 2.25 -12.42
C ASP A 47 3.41 3.43 -11.44
N VAL A 48 2.38 3.46 -10.57
CA VAL A 48 2.11 4.62 -9.71
C VAL A 48 3.16 4.83 -8.60
N ILE A 49 3.83 3.76 -8.16
CA ILE A 49 4.93 3.87 -7.19
C ILE A 49 6.27 4.21 -7.85
N SER A 50 6.36 4.08 -9.17
CA SER A 50 7.59 4.26 -9.94
C SER A 50 7.81 5.71 -10.40
N GLY A 51 9.06 6.17 -10.40
CA GLY A 51 9.46 7.49 -10.88
C GLY A 51 10.82 7.96 -10.33
N ASP A 52 11.30 9.09 -10.87
CA ASP A 52 12.55 9.70 -10.42
C ASP A 52 12.48 10.22 -8.98
N ALA A 53 13.65 10.45 -8.40
CA ALA A 53 13.80 11.07 -7.08
C ALA A 53 13.11 12.44 -7.05
N GLY A 54 12.37 12.71 -5.99
CA GLY A 54 11.73 14.02 -5.78
C GLY A 54 10.54 14.31 -6.71
N LYS A 55 10.23 13.43 -7.67
CA LYS A 55 9.01 13.57 -8.49
C LYS A 55 7.80 13.09 -7.68
N PRO A 56 6.78 13.93 -7.46
CA PRO A 56 5.57 13.53 -6.76
C PRO A 56 4.92 12.31 -7.43
N ARG A 57 4.49 11.35 -6.62
CA ARG A 57 3.66 10.24 -7.11
C ARG A 57 2.20 10.66 -7.14
N ASP A 58 1.44 10.05 -8.03
CA ASP A 58 -0.02 10.23 -8.05
C ASP A 58 -0.66 9.35 -6.96
N TRP A 59 -0.61 9.84 -5.72
CA TRP A 59 -1.16 9.10 -4.58
C TRP A 59 -2.69 8.97 -4.62
N ASP A 60 -3.39 9.82 -5.37
CA ASP A 60 -4.83 9.67 -5.57
C ASP A 60 -5.12 8.49 -6.50
N ARG A 61 -4.37 8.36 -7.60
CA ARG A 61 -4.40 7.16 -8.43
C ARG A 61 -4.06 5.93 -7.60
N PHE A 62 -3.00 5.96 -6.79
CA PHE A 62 -2.63 4.83 -5.92
C PHE A 62 -3.81 4.43 -5.01
N ARG A 63 -4.37 5.36 -4.24
CA ARG A 63 -5.51 5.11 -3.33
C ARG A 63 -6.71 4.53 -4.06
N SER A 64 -6.99 5.00 -5.28
CA SER A 64 -8.12 4.53 -6.09
C SER A 64 -8.06 3.04 -6.46
N LEU A 65 -6.90 2.39 -6.39
CA LEU A 65 -6.70 0.97 -6.72
C LEU A 65 -7.08 0.03 -5.58
N PHE A 66 -7.13 0.52 -4.34
CA PHE A 66 -7.29 -0.31 -3.14
C PHE A 66 -8.72 -0.34 -2.62
N TYR A 67 -9.13 -1.49 -2.12
CA TYR A 67 -10.39 -1.63 -1.40
C TYR A 67 -10.33 -0.96 -0.02
N LYS A 68 -11.50 -0.65 0.57
CA LYS A 68 -11.62 0.19 1.78
C LYS A 68 -10.83 -0.29 3.02
N ASP A 69 -10.43 -1.55 3.06
CA ASP A 69 -9.65 -2.13 4.16
C ASP A 69 -8.40 -2.87 3.68
N ALA A 70 -7.89 -2.49 2.51
CA ALA A 70 -6.75 -3.16 1.94
C ALA A 70 -5.48 -3.04 2.81
N ARG A 71 -4.57 -4.01 2.68
CA ARG A 71 -3.33 -4.05 3.46
C ARG A 71 -2.10 -4.28 2.59
N LEU A 72 -1.06 -3.52 2.87
CA LEU A 72 0.30 -3.72 2.37
C LEU A 72 1.15 -4.28 3.51
N ILE A 73 1.70 -5.47 3.32
CA ILE A 73 2.30 -6.26 4.40
C ILE A 73 3.70 -6.73 3.96
N PRO A 74 4.80 -6.01 4.29
CA PRO A 74 6.13 -6.57 4.18
C PRO A 74 6.36 -7.65 5.24
N SER A 75 6.93 -8.78 4.86
CA SER A 75 7.58 -9.73 5.75
C SER A 75 9.10 -9.68 5.64
N GLY A 76 9.76 -10.11 6.70
CA GLY A 76 11.20 -10.29 6.69
C GLY A 76 11.73 -10.83 8.02
N LYS A 77 13.00 -11.20 8.00
CA LYS A 77 13.75 -11.59 9.19
C LYS A 77 14.31 -10.34 9.85
N ASN A 78 14.04 -10.15 11.14
CA ASN A 78 14.70 -9.11 11.93
C ASN A 78 16.20 -9.44 12.04
N ALA A 79 17.07 -8.48 11.72
CA ALA A 79 18.51 -8.71 11.69
C ALA A 79 19.13 -8.92 13.08
N GLN A 80 18.54 -8.31 14.12
CA GLN A 80 19.04 -8.37 15.48
C GLN A 80 18.54 -9.62 16.23
N THR A 81 17.25 -9.95 16.08
CA THR A 81 16.62 -11.05 16.81
C THR A 81 16.53 -12.35 16.01
N GLY A 82 16.68 -12.28 14.68
CA GLY A 82 16.52 -13.41 13.78
C GLY A 82 15.06 -13.89 13.62
N ILE A 83 14.10 -13.26 14.29
CA ILE A 83 12.69 -13.64 14.23
C ILE A 83 12.08 -13.17 12.90
N ILE A 84 11.33 -14.05 12.25
CA ILE A 84 10.54 -13.72 11.06
C ILE A 84 9.24 -13.05 11.52
N GLY A 85 8.95 -11.88 10.95
CA GLY A 85 7.73 -11.15 11.24
C GLY A 85 7.17 -10.46 10.00
N ALA A 86 6.01 -9.84 10.19
CA ALA A 86 5.33 -9.05 9.18
C ALA A 86 4.69 -7.81 9.83
N ARG A 87 4.53 -6.73 9.06
CA ARG A 87 3.89 -5.50 9.53
C ARG A 87 2.77 -5.11 8.58
N ALA A 88 1.53 -5.05 9.04
CA ALA A 88 0.45 -4.54 8.21
C ALA A 88 0.46 -3.01 8.13
N LEU A 89 0.24 -2.47 6.93
CA LEU A 89 0.08 -1.06 6.63
C LEU A 89 -1.23 -0.86 5.87
N SER A 90 -1.97 0.20 6.18
CA SER A 90 -2.97 0.71 5.23
C SER A 90 -2.28 1.32 3.99
N PRO A 91 -3.01 1.55 2.89
CA PRO A 91 -2.48 2.33 1.76
C PRO A 91 -1.91 3.67 2.19
N GLU A 92 -2.56 4.36 3.13
CA GLU A 92 -2.10 5.65 3.63
C GLU A 92 -0.83 5.55 4.50
N ASP A 93 -0.73 4.51 5.35
CA ASP A 93 0.50 4.26 6.11
C ASP A 93 1.68 3.89 5.19
N TYR A 94 1.40 3.21 4.08
CA TYR A 94 2.39 2.94 3.05
C TYR A 94 2.88 4.24 2.41
N VAL A 95 1.97 5.12 1.96
CA VAL A 95 2.33 6.44 1.39
C VAL A 95 3.23 7.22 2.34
N LYS A 96 2.79 7.42 3.59
CA LYS A 96 3.56 8.14 4.62
C LYS A 96 4.95 7.55 4.86
N ARG A 97 5.07 6.22 4.77
CA ARG A 97 6.35 5.52 4.96
C ARG A 97 7.31 5.72 3.79
N VAL A 98 6.83 5.65 2.55
CA VAL A 98 7.70 5.61 1.36
C VAL A 98 7.99 7.00 0.79
N GLU A 99 7.12 7.98 1.02
CA GLU A 99 7.25 9.31 0.46
C GLU A 99 8.57 10.03 0.83
N PRO A 100 9.06 9.99 2.08
CA PRO A 100 10.37 10.55 2.41
C PRO A 100 11.54 9.85 1.71
N VAL A 101 11.38 8.59 1.32
CA VAL A 101 12.39 7.81 0.58
C VAL A 101 12.35 8.18 -0.89
N PHE A 102 11.16 8.21 -1.51
CA PHE A 102 10.97 8.57 -2.93
C PHE A 102 11.31 10.03 -3.21
N ALA A 103 11.24 10.90 -2.20
CA ALA A 103 11.73 12.28 -2.30
C ALA A 103 13.26 12.35 -2.49
N LYS A 104 14.01 11.37 -1.97
CA LYS A 104 15.48 11.35 -1.97
C LYS A 104 16.04 10.46 -3.07
N ASP A 105 15.42 9.31 -3.29
CA ASP A 105 15.91 8.29 -4.20
C ASP A 105 14.90 8.05 -5.34
N GLY A 106 15.43 7.83 -6.54
CA GLY A 106 14.64 7.25 -7.62
C GLY A 106 14.21 5.84 -7.26
N PHE A 107 13.02 5.48 -7.70
CA PHE A 107 12.45 4.17 -7.44
C PHE A 107 11.61 3.75 -8.62
N TYR A 108 11.98 2.66 -9.27
CA TYR A 108 11.23 2.03 -10.34
C TYR A 108 11.05 0.57 -9.99
N GLU A 109 9.83 0.09 -9.96
CA GLU A 109 9.53 -1.32 -9.76
C GLU A 109 8.72 -1.87 -10.91
N ARG A 110 9.11 -3.03 -11.42
CA ARG A 110 8.40 -3.70 -12.51
C ARG A 110 8.16 -5.16 -12.21
N GLU A 111 7.05 -5.66 -12.74
CA GLU A 111 6.79 -7.10 -12.77
C GLU A 111 7.74 -7.80 -13.73
N LYS A 112 8.40 -8.84 -13.25
CA LYS A 112 9.26 -9.72 -14.04
C LYS A 112 8.52 -10.96 -14.53
N ALA A 113 7.69 -11.54 -13.68
CA ALA A 113 6.94 -12.76 -13.95
C ALA A 113 5.80 -12.89 -12.94
N ARG A 114 4.72 -13.59 -13.32
CA ARG A 114 3.63 -13.89 -12.38
C ARG A 114 3.04 -15.28 -12.51
N ARG A 115 2.30 -15.69 -11.49
CA ARG A 115 1.35 -16.82 -11.49
C ARG A 115 0.01 -16.26 -11.05
N VAL A 116 -1.05 -16.60 -11.79
CA VAL A 116 -2.41 -16.13 -11.51
C VAL A 116 -3.28 -17.34 -11.31
N GLU A 117 -4.00 -17.37 -10.19
CA GLU A 117 -5.06 -18.34 -9.91
C GLU A 117 -6.35 -17.54 -9.64
N VAL A 118 -7.45 -17.93 -10.27
CA VAL A 118 -8.74 -17.22 -10.20
C VAL A 118 -9.83 -18.21 -9.79
N TYR A 119 -10.68 -17.81 -8.83
CA TYR A 119 -11.88 -18.56 -8.48
C TYR A 119 -13.01 -17.57 -8.20
N GLY A 120 -14.10 -17.66 -8.96
CA GLY A 120 -15.21 -16.73 -8.87
C GLY A 120 -14.74 -15.28 -9.01
N ASN A 121 -14.99 -14.47 -7.98
CA ASN A 121 -14.66 -13.05 -7.96
C ASN A 121 -13.35 -12.71 -7.25
N ILE A 122 -12.49 -13.70 -6.94
CA ILE A 122 -11.18 -13.48 -6.33
C ILE A 122 -10.04 -13.94 -7.23
N ALA A 123 -8.89 -13.29 -7.10
CA ALA A 123 -7.65 -13.74 -7.73
C ALA A 123 -6.47 -13.68 -6.75
N GLN A 124 -5.57 -14.65 -6.87
CA GLN A 124 -4.26 -14.68 -6.23
C GLN A 124 -3.20 -14.48 -7.30
N VAL A 125 -2.35 -13.45 -7.15
CA VAL A 125 -1.27 -13.17 -8.10
C VAL A 125 0.07 -13.18 -7.39
N PHE A 126 0.87 -14.20 -7.66
CA PHE A 126 2.24 -14.31 -7.15
C PHE A 126 3.18 -13.68 -8.19
N SER A 127 3.58 -12.43 -7.93
CA SER A 127 4.26 -11.53 -8.87
C SER A 127 5.69 -11.26 -8.43
N THR A 128 6.65 -11.75 -9.19
CA THR A 128 8.07 -11.47 -9.00
C THR A 128 8.37 -10.06 -9.47
N TYR A 129 8.94 -9.23 -8.59
CA TYR A 129 9.31 -7.85 -8.91
C TYR A 129 10.82 -7.65 -8.98
N GLU A 130 11.21 -6.63 -9.74
CA GLU A 130 12.56 -6.08 -9.80
C GLU A 130 12.49 -4.58 -9.55
N SER A 131 13.27 -4.07 -8.58
CA SER A 131 13.32 -2.64 -8.25
C SER A 131 14.68 -2.04 -8.65
N PHE A 132 14.65 -0.84 -9.23
CA PHE A 132 15.77 -0.08 -9.79
C PHE A 132 15.77 1.35 -9.25
N ARG A 133 16.92 2.02 -9.21
CA ARG A 133 16.98 3.44 -8.83
C ARG A 133 16.73 4.34 -10.02
N SER A 134 17.11 3.89 -11.21
CA SER A 134 16.88 4.57 -12.49
C SER A 134 16.49 3.58 -13.58
N LEU A 135 15.76 4.04 -14.60
CA LEU A 135 15.45 3.27 -15.81
C LEU A 135 16.72 2.88 -16.61
N SER A 136 17.84 3.58 -16.40
CA SER A 136 19.12 3.25 -17.04
C SER A 136 19.85 2.09 -16.36
N ASP A 137 19.44 1.69 -15.14
CA ASP A 137 20.11 0.66 -14.37
C ASP A 137 20.00 -0.71 -15.04
N LYS A 138 21.14 -1.38 -15.21
CA LYS A 138 21.20 -2.70 -15.85
C LYS A 138 20.83 -3.85 -14.92
N LYS A 139 20.95 -3.64 -13.61
CA LYS A 139 20.68 -4.66 -12.58
C LYS A 139 19.77 -4.07 -11.52
N PRO A 140 18.78 -4.84 -11.02
CA PRO A 140 17.95 -4.37 -9.92
C PRO A 140 18.78 -4.29 -8.63
N PHE A 141 18.49 -3.31 -7.79
CA PHE A 141 19.05 -3.23 -6.44
C PHE A 141 18.26 -4.10 -5.45
N MET A 142 17.02 -4.47 -5.80
CA MET A 142 16.17 -5.33 -4.99
C MET A 142 15.29 -6.20 -5.89
N ARG A 143 15.01 -7.41 -5.44
CA ARG A 143 14.00 -8.30 -6.01
C ARG A 143 13.19 -8.90 -4.90
N GLY A 144 12.04 -9.46 -5.24
CA GLY A 144 11.22 -10.22 -4.31
C GLY A 144 9.97 -10.72 -4.97
N ILE A 145 9.03 -11.17 -4.16
CA ILE A 145 7.73 -11.59 -4.64
C ILE A 145 6.64 -10.90 -3.85
N ASN A 146 5.75 -10.24 -4.59
CA ASN A 146 4.47 -9.73 -4.12
C ASN A 146 3.40 -10.83 -4.30
N SER A 147 2.71 -11.18 -3.21
CA SER A 147 1.51 -12.00 -3.21
C SER A 147 0.29 -11.09 -3.14
N PHE A 148 -0.30 -10.82 -4.29
CA PHE A 148 -1.51 -10.01 -4.41
C PHE A 148 -2.75 -10.86 -4.17
N GLN A 149 -3.69 -10.31 -3.41
CA GLN A 149 -5.07 -10.76 -3.35
C GLN A 149 -5.93 -9.68 -3.98
N LEU A 150 -6.68 -10.06 -5.02
CA LEU A 150 -7.55 -9.14 -5.75
C LEU A 150 -9.01 -9.58 -5.62
N LEU A 151 -9.90 -8.59 -5.61
CA LEU A 151 -11.36 -8.76 -5.60
C LEU A 151 -11.94 -8.13 -6.86
N ASN A 152 -12.83 -8.83 -7.54
CA ASN A 152 -13.75 -8.25 -8.51
C ASN A 152 -15.10 -8.03 -7.82
N ASP A 153 -15.63 -6.81 -7.85
CA ASP A 153 -16.92 -6.46 -7.23
C ASP A 153 -18.12 -6.57 -8.18
N GLY A 154 -17.90 -7.12 -9.39
CA GLY A 154 -18.86 -7.16 -10.49
C GLY A 154 -18.73 -5.99 -11.46
N GLN A 155 -17.99 -4.94 -11.12
CA GLN A 155 -17.78 -3.75 -11.97
C GLN A 155 -16.30 -3.56 -12.33
N ARG A 156 -15.39 -3.85 -11.38
CA ARG A 156 -13.95 -3.63 -11.54
C ARG A 156 -13.14 -4.51 -10.58
N TRP A 157 -11.83 -4.53 -10.79
CA TRP A 157 -10.87 -5.13 -9.85
C TRP A 157 -10.43 -4.12 -8.78
N TRP A 158 -10.13 -4.67 -7.61
CA TRP A 158 -9.61 -4.00 -6.43
C TRP A 158 -8.44 -4.78 -5.86
N VAL A 159 -7.46 -4.07 -5.30
CA VAL A 159 -6.42 -4.68 -4.45
C VAL A 159 -6.95 -4.83 -3.03
N ILE A 160 -6.93 -6.06 -2.50
CA ILE A 160 -7.27 -6.38 -1.11
C ILE A 160 -5.99 -6.46 -0.27
N THR A 161 -4.99 -7.22 -0.74
CA THR A 161 -3.74 -7.41 0.00
C THR A 161 -2.57 -7.41 -0.96
N ILE A 162 -1.47 -6.76 -0.57
CA ILE A 162 -0.14 -7.00 -1.14
C ILE A 162 0.73 -7.48 0.01
N PHE A 163 1.01 -8.77 0.07
CA PHE A 163 1.92 -9.36 1.06
C PHE A 163 3.22 -9.74 0.36
N TRP A 164 4.39 -9.31 0.86
CA TRP A 164 5.62 -9.53 0.11
C TRP A 164 6.82 -9.93 0.96
N GLN A 165 7.70 -10.68 0.30
CA GLN A 165 8.99 -11.11 0.80
C GLN A 165 10.08 -10.67 -0.18
N ALA A 166 11.01 -9.84 0.30
CA ALA A 166 12.22 -9.52 -0.45
C ALA A 166 13.14 -10.74 -0.52
N GLU A 167 13.85 -10.88 -1.65
CA GLU A 167 14.90 -11.87 -1.83
C GLU A 167 16.10 -11.56 -0.91
N THR A 168 16.70 -12.59 -0.34
CA THR A 168 17.99 -12.48 0.38
C THR A 168 18.95 -13.57 -0.10
N PRO A 169 20.25 -13.49 0.21
CA PRO A 169 21.20 -14.56 -0.09
C PRO A 169 20.79 -15.92 0.51
N GLU A 170 20.16 -15.92 1.69
CA GLU A 170 19.70 -17.11 2.39
C GLU A 170 18.33 -17.60 1.88
N ASN A 171 17.57 -16.74 1.21
CA ASN A 171 16.26 -17.05 0.64
C ASN A 171 16.16 -16.52 -0.81
N PRO A 172 16.89 -17.14 -1.76
CA PRO A 172 16.87 -16.73 -3.15
C PRO A 172 15.52 -17.04 -3.80
N ILE A 173 15.10 -16.24 -4.78
CA ILE A 173 13.84 -16.48 -5.51
C ILE A 173 13.94 -17.82 -6.25
N PRO A 174 13.02 -18.77 -6.00
CA PRO A 174 13.01 -20.04 -6.73
C PRO A 174 12.89 -19.84 -8.24
N LYS A 175 13.69 -20.59 -9.02
CA LYS A 175 13.73 -20.49 -10.50
C LYS A 175 12.34 -20.56 -11.16
N LYS A 176 11.40 -21.32 -10.58
CA LYS A 176 10.01 -21.42 -11.06
C LYS A 176 9.24 -20.10 -11.08
N TYR A 177 9.66 -19.10 -10.30
CA TYR A 177 9.02 -17.78 -10.23
C TYR A 177 9.72 -16.73 -11.11
N LEU A 178 10.78 -17.08 -11.84
CA LEU A 178 11.50 -16.16 -12.72
C LEU A 178 10.96 -16.09 -14.16
N LYS A 179 9.95 -16.90 -14.50
CA LYS A 179 9.30 -16.93 -15.80
C LYS A 179 7.80 -17.05 -15.60
N SER A 180 6.96 -16.32 -16.34
CA SER A 180 5.50 -16.53 -16.33
C SER A 180 5.15 -17.93 -16.86
N LYS A 181 4.09 -18.55 -16.33
CA LYS A 181 3.51 -19.76 -16.95
C LYS A 181 2.92 -19.30 -18.28
N LYS A 182 3.22 -20.04 -19.34
CA LYS A 182 2.50 -19.87 -20.61
C LYS A 182 1.09 -20.41 -20.46
#